data_AF-A0A7C3DMH4-F1
#
_entry.id   AF-A0A7C3DMH4-F1
#
_cell.length_a   1.000
_cell.length_b   1.000
_cell.length_c   1.000
_cell.angle_alpha   90.00
_cell.angle_beta   90.00
_cell.angle_gamma   90.00
#
_symmetry.space_group_name_H-M   'P 1'
#
loop_
_entity.id
_entity.type
_entity.pdbx_description
1 polymer ?
#
loop_
_entity_poly.entity_id
_entity_poly.type
_entity_poly.pdbx_seq_one_letter_code
_entity_poly.pdbx_strand_id
1 'polypeptide(L)'
;MKTLLAITLAFTFLIVHSAAFSESDPTGFTENRGQVMDAANHFHPDVKYYTQSAGDVMFFEPGRVVCVFSKPETKDLSEYAGNQKAYDSAYVRLGKYIQRMDIEFAGSNTNAEIITGESTPYITNFFLNGREDIRGVRTFKTITYKNIYDNIDIVFYHISGGVKYDIVLHSGARIEDVKIRYNGAEEINLKDQALHIKTLYKELTEDIPLAFYDGDKSRTAEVNYVVNGNTIGFTTAKSDYTSLTIDPVLVWATFFETATSGGCIDYDHNIADADGNLYIYGRCDNSANNYPLVNPGGSAYQQSATTNDIYLAKFNSSRTLVWATYFGGSDDLDWA
;
A
#
# COMPACT_ATOMS: atom_id res chain seq x y z
N MET A 1 5.68 53.84 -7.35
CA MET A 1 7.10 53.42 -7.40
C MET A 1 7.32 52.48 -6.22
N LYS A 2 7.26 51.15 -6.40
CA LYS A 2 8.38 50.27 -6.78
C LYS A 2 9.67 50.65 -6.04
N THR A 3 10.11 49.82 -5.07
CA THR A 3 11.24 48.87 -5.22
C THR A 3 11.17 47.76 -4.15
N LEU A 4 11.34 46.52 -4.60
CA LEU A 4 11.67 45.31 -3.82
C LEU A 4 13.01 45.48 -3.09
N LEU A 5 13.20 44.78 -1.96
CA LEU A 5 14.47 44.12 -1.68
C LEU A 5 14.23 42.83 -0.88
N ALA A 6 14.61 41.71 -1.49
CA ALA A 6 14.75 40.41 -0.84
C ALA A 6 16.06 40.39 -0.05
N ILE A 7 16.05 39.84 1.17
CA ILE A 7 17.26 39.34 1.83
C ILE A 7 16.93 37.98 2.43
N THR A 8 17.42 36.95 1.75
CA THR A 8 17.69 35.62 2.27
C THR A 8 18.84 35.73 3.26
N LEU A 9 18.71 35.21 4.47
CA LEU A 9 19.86 34.81 5.27
C LEU A 9 19.56 33.51 6.00
N ALA A 10 20.16 32.44 5.49
CA ALA A 10 20.37 31.19 6.18
C ALA A 10 21.38 31.42 7.32
N PHE A 11 21.11 30.88 8.50
CA PHE A 11 22.17 30.36 9.36
C PHE A 11 21.71 29.07 10.03
N THR A 12 22.36 28.01 9.57
CA THR A 12 22.52 26.69 10.15
C THR A 12 22.98 26.82 11.60
N PHE A 13 22.31 26.14 12.53
CA PHE A 13 23.01 25.54 13.66
C PHE A 13 22.69 24.05 13.68
N LEU A 14 23.73 23.30 13.34
CA LEU A 14 23.88 21.87 13.49
C LEU A 14 23.89 21.58 15.00
N ILE A 15 22.81 21.02 15.52
CA ILE A 15 22.89 20.17 16.70
C ILE A 15 22.48 18.78 16.22
N VAL A 16 23.50 17.96 15.98
CA VAL A 16 23.37 16.52 15.84
C VAL A 16 22.90 15.99 17.19
N HIS A 17 21.60 15.81 17.35
CA HIS A 17 21.09 14.72 18.17
C HIS A 17 20.55 13.69 17.19
N SER A 18 21.36 12.66 16.95
CA SER A 18 20.91 11.34 16.59
C SER A 18 20.04 10.79 17.73
N ALA A 19 18.82 11.31 17.85
CA ALA A 19 17.74 10.51 18.38
C ALA A 19 17.38 9.54 17.27
N ALA A 20 17.90 8.31 17.36
CA ALA A 20 17.38 7.18 16.62
C ALA A 20 15.90 7.02 17.01
N PHE A 21 15.02 7.73 16.32
CA PHE A 21 13.62 7.33 16.24
C PHE A 21 13.62 6.10 15.34
N SER A 22 13.51 4.94 15.97
CA SER A 22 12.98 3.75 15.32
C SER A 22 11.54 4.09 14.93
N GLU A 23 11.35 4.63 13.72
CA GLU A 23 10.03 4.74 13.11
C GLU A 23 9.61 3.34 12.63
N SER A 24 9.23 2.47 13.57
CA SER A 24 8.23 1.46 13.24
C SER A 24 6.89 2.19 13.22
N ASP A 25 6.50 2.73 12.07
CA ASP A 25 5.18 3.29 11.91
C ASP A 25 4.16 2.21 12.30
N PRO A 26 3.24 2.45 13.25
CA PRO A 26 2.32 1.42 13.68
C PRO A 26 1.44 1.00 12.50
N THR A 27 1.63 -0.24 12.06
CA THR A 27 0.87 -0.83 10.96
C THR A 27 -0.59 -1.00 11.36
N GLY A 28 -1.51 -0.46 10.56
CA GLY A 28 -2.96 -0.53 10.79
C GLY A 28 -3.72 0.75 10.44
N PHE A 29 -4.99 0.78 10.84
CA PHE A 29 -5.89 1.91 10.59
C PHE A 29 -5.79 2.92 11.72
N THR A 30 -5.17 4.07 11.46
CA THR A 30 -4.99 5.16 12.41
C THR A 30 -6.22 6.05 12.44
N GLU A 31 -6.77 6.30 13.64
CA GLU A 31 -7.91 7.19 13.83
C GLU A 31 -7.55 8.63 13.48
N ASN A 32 -8.40 9.32 12.72
CA ASN A 32 -8.27 10.76 12.52
C ASN A 32 -8.89 11.52 13.69
N ARG A 33 -8.04 12.01 14.60
CA ARG A 33 -8.42 12.88 15.72
C ARG A 33 -8.20 14.35 15.42
N GLY A 34 -7.90 14.70 14.17
CA GLY A 34 -7.64 16.08 13.78
C GLY A 34 -6.38 16.30 12.96
N GLN A 35 -5.60 15.26 12.68
CA GLN A 35 -4.27 15.38 12.08
C GLN A 35 -4.26 15.29 10.55
N VAL A 36 -5.34 14.80 9.92
CA VAL A 36 -5.42 14.69 8.45
C VAL A 36 -5.73 16.07 7.85
N MET A 37 -4.82 16.56 7.01
CA MET A 37 -4.94 17.85 6.32
C MET A 37 -4.50 17.73 4.86
N ASP A 38 -5.01 18.62 4.00
CA ASP A 38 -4.51 18.76 2.63
C ASP A 38 -3.27 19.67 2.54
N ALA A 39 -2.70 19.79 1.33
CA ALA A 39 -1.54 20.63 1.06
C ALA A 39 -1.76 22.14 1.30
N ALA A 40 -3.01 22.58 1.43
CA ALA A 40 -3.37 23.95 1.80
C ALA A 40 -3.63 24.09 3.32
N ASN A 41 -3.35 23.05 4.11
CA ASN A 41 -3.61 22.95 5.55
C ASN A 41 -5.09 23.02 5.93
N HIS A 42 -6.02 22.66 5.02
CA HIS A 42 -7.41 22.47 5.42
C HIS A 42 -7.57 21.11 6.11
N PHE A 43 -8.36 21.11 7.17
CA PHE A 43 -8.67 19.92 7.94
C PHE A 43 -9.80 19.10 7.29
N HIS A 44 -9.65 17.77 7.28
CA HIS A 44 -10.61 16.82 6.70
C HIS A 44 -11.26 15.95 7.80
N PRO A 45 -12.34 16.42 8.47
CA PRO A 45 -13.07 15.66 9.50
C PRO A 45 -13.95 14.52 8.95
N ASP A 46 -14.21 14.55 7.65
CA ASP A 46 -14.89 13.52 6.87
C ASP A 46 -14.09 12.21 6.86
N VAL A 47 -12.76 12.30 6.83
CA VAL A 47 -11.87 11.15 7.03
C VAL A 47 -11.97 10.67 8.49
N LYS A 48 -12.29 9.39 8.70
CA LYS A 48 -12.40 8.77 10.03
C LYS A 48 -11.15 8.00 10.40
N TYR A 49 -10.57 7.29 9.44
CA TYR A 49 -9.34 6.52 9.61
C TYR A 49 -8.46 6.68 8.39
N TYR A 50 -7.17 6.39 8.52
CA TYR A 50 -6.27 6.26 7.39
C TYR A 50 -5.20 5.22 7.66
N THR A 51 -4.62 4.70 6.59
CA THR A 51 -3.42 3.86 6.63
C THR A 51 -2.46 4.33 5.55
N GLN A 52 -1.17 4.21 5.82
CA GLN A 52 -0.12 4.62 4.90
C GLN A 52 0.92 3.51 4.75
N SER A 53 1.45 3.37 3.55
CA SER A 53 2.55 2.45 3.27
C SER A 53 3.38 3.01 2.12
N ALA A 54 4.71 3.12 2.30
CA ALA A 54 5.65 3.53 1.26
C ALA A 54 5.25 4.80 0.45
N GLY A 55 4.60 5.77 1.09
CA GLY A 55 4.14 7.01 0.46
C GLY A 55 2.77 6.94 -0.23
N ASP A 56 2.15 5.77 -0.30
CA ASP A 56 0.72 5.65 -0.59
C ASP A 56 -0.10 5.84 0.67
N VAL A 57 -1.29 6.42 0.53
CA VAL A 57 -2.20 6.64 1.63
C VAL A 57 -3.62 6.26 1.23
N MET A 58 -4.33 5.56 2.10
CA MET A 58 -5.76 5.31 1.99
C MET A 58 -6.48 6.03 3.14
N PHE A 59 -7.46 6.87 2.80
CA PHE A 59 -8.31 7.57 3.75
C PHE A 59 -9.72 6.98 3.71
N PHE A 60 -10.26 6.63 4.88
CA PHE A 60 -11.55 5.96 5.03
C PHE A 60 -12.60 6.97 5.49
N GLU A 61 -13.58 7.23 4.62
CA GLU A 61 -14.75 8.08 4.87
C GLU A 61 -16.02 7.22 4.86
N PRO A 62 -17.14 7.62 5.48
CA PRO A 62 -18.35 6.78 5.63
C PRO A 62 -18.94 6.13 4.36
N GLY A 63 -18.71 6.69 3.16
CA GLY A 63 -19.23 6.14 1.89
C GLY A 63 -18.18 5.85 0.81
N ARG A 64 -16.89 6.04 1.13
CA ARG A 64 -15.80 5.85 0.17
C ARG A 64 -14.44 5.66 0.84
N VAL A 65 -13.49 5.14 0.08
CA VAL A 65 -12.07 5.12 0.41
C VAL A 65 -11.33 5.97 -0.62
N VAL A 66 -10.59 6.97 -0.16
CA VAL A 66 -9.75 7.81 -1.03
C VAL A 66 -8.34 7.26 -1.01
N CYS A 67 -7.87 6.76 -2.15
CA CYS A 67 -6.51 6.26 -2.34
C CYS A 67 -5.66 7.34 -3.01
N VAL A 68 -4.49 7.61 -2.45
CA VAL A 68 -3.46 8.46 -3.04
C VAL A 68 -2.24 7.60 -3.28
N PHE A 69 -1.95 7.34 -4.56
CA PHE A 69 -0.77 6.60 -4.99
C PHE A 69 0.36 7.57 -5.31
N SER A 70 1.57 7.27 -4.85
CA SER A 70 2.76 8.03 -5.20
C SER A 70 3.73 7.20 -6.03
N LYS A 71 4.45 7.88 -6.92
CA LYS A 71 5.58 7.34 -7.67
C LYS A 71 6.74 8.33 -7.59
N PRO A 72 7.90 7.96 -7.02
CA PRO A 72 9.08 8.81 -7.03
C PRO A 72 9.47 9.21 -8.46
N GLU A 73 9.89 10.46 -8.65
CA GLU A 73 10.55 10.86 -9.89
C GLU A 73 11.90 10.15 -9.98
N THR A 74 12.19 9.54 -11.13
CA THR A 74 13.47 8.89 -11.40
C THR A 74 14.23 9.70 -12.43
N LYS A 75 15.48 10.04 -12.11
CA LYS A 75 16.42 10.68 -13.03
C LYS A 75 17.70 9.85 -13.09
N ASP A 76 18.29 9.72 -14.27
CA ASP A 76 19.66 9.23 -14.38
C ASP A 76 20.61 10.26 -13.74
N LEU A 77 21.27 9.86 -12.67
CA LEU A 77 22.21 10.68 -11.89
C LEU A 77 23.66 10.25 -12.11
N SER A 78 23.94 9.43 -13.14
CA SER A 78 25.28 8.96 -13.48
C SER A 78 26.26 10.12 -13.79
N GLU A 79 25.75 11.29 -14.20
CA GLU A 79 26.54 12.51 -14.37
C GLU A 79 27.25 12.98 -13.07
N TYR A 80 26.78 12.53 -11.90
CA TYR A 80 27.36 12.84 -10.58
C TYR A 80 28.22 11.71 -10.01
N ALA A 81 28.54 10.67 -10.80
CA ALA A 81 29.38 9.56 -10.36
C ALA A 81 30.73 10.06 -9.80
N GLY A 82 31.10 9.59 -8.61
CA GLY A 82 32.31 10.04 -7.91
C GLY A 82 32.17 11.37 -7.15
N ASN A 83 31.01 12.02 -7.18
CA ASN A 83 30.70 13.24 -6.41
C ASN A 83 29.41 13.08 -5.60
N GLN A 84 29.52 12.44 -4.45
CA GLN A 84 28.37 12.12 -3.58
C GLN A 84 27.55 13.36 -3.19
N LYS A 85 28.19 14.50 -2.92
CA LYS A 85 27.46 15.73 -2.54
C LYS A 85 26.57 16.26 -3.67
N ALA A 86 27.05 16.18 -4.91
CA ALA A 86 26.27 16.59 -6.07
C ALA A 86 25.15 15.60 -6.36
N TYR A 87 25.43 14.31 -6.19
CA TYR A 87 24.44 13.24 -6.26
C TYR A 87 23.31 13.47 -5.25
N ASP A 88 23.63 13.58 -3.95
CA ASP A 88 22.65 13.77 -2.88
C ASP A 88 21.82 15.04 -3.11
N SER A 89 22.47 16.15 -3.51
CA SER A 89 21.78 17.41 -3.79
C SER A 89 20.84 17.32 -5.00
N ALA A 90 21.11 16.45 -5.97
CA ALA A 90 20.23 16.24 -7.12
C ALA A 90 19.10 15.28 -6.74
N TYR A 91 19.40 14.23 -5.99
CA TYR A 91 18.45 13.22 -5.53
C TYR A 91 17.36 13.83 -4.64
N VAL A 92 17.70 14.66 -3.65
CA VAL A 92 16.70 15.31 -2.77
C VAL A 92 15.79 16.31 -3.47
N ARG A 93 16.12 16.71 -4.70
CA ARG A 93 15.27 17.59 -5.53
C ARG A 93 14.30 16.83 -6.41
N LEU A 94 14.42 15.51 -6.51
CA LEU A 94 13.49 14.69 -7.26
C LEU A 94 12.11 14.80 -6.63
N GLY A 95 11.12 15.06 -7.49
CA GLY A 95 9.73 15.16 -7.07
C GLY A 95 9.10 13.80 -6.82
N LYS A 96 7.79 13.84 -6.57
CA LYS A 96 6.92 12.66 -6.60
C LYS A 96 5.74 12.97 -7.51
N TYR A 97 5.38 12.00 -8.32
CA TYR A 97 4.12 11.99 -9.04
C TYR A 97 3.04 11.41 -8.14
N ILE A 98 1.86 12.01 -8.14
CA ILE A 98 0.73 11.58 -7.33
C ILE A 98 -0.49 11.33 -8.21
N GLN A 99 -1.22 10.26 -7.91
CA GLN A 99 -2.52 9.99 -8.50
C GLN A 99 -3.52 9.69 -7.39
N ARG A 100 -4.70 10.29 -7.48
CA ARG A 100 -5.84 9.99 -6.62
C ARG A 100 -6.78 9.01 -7.32
N MET A 101 -7.27 8.02 -6.59
CA MET A 101 -8.35 7.14 -6.98
C MET A 101 -9.35 7.01 -5.82
N ASP A 102 -10.64 7.21 -6.10
CA ASP A 102 -11.70 7.08 -5.10
C ASP A 102 -12.43 5.76 -5.33
N ILE A 103 -12.47 4.91 -4.29
CA ILE A 103 -13.28 3.70 -4.22
C ILE A 103 -14.59 4.08 -3.54
N GLU A 104 -15.66 4.18 -4.31
CA GLU A 104 -16.97 4.60 -3.84
C GLU A 104 -17.94 3.43 -3.75
N PHE A 105 -18.65 3.33 -2.63
CA PHE A 105 -19.71 2.35 -2.44
C PHE A 105 -21.01 2.91 -3.03
N ALA A 106 -21.26 2.66 -4.32
CA ALA A 106 -22.33 3.31 -5.08
C ALA A 106 -23.72 2.82 -4.65
N GLY A 107 -24.59 3.74 -4.24
CA GLY A 107 -25.93 3.40 -3.72
C GLY A 107 -25.92 2.91 -2.27
N SER A 108 -24.79 3.02 -1.58
CA SER A 108 -24.64 2.70 -0.16
C SER A 108 -25.22 3.78 0.76
N ASN A 109 -25.26 3.46 2.06
CA ASN A 109 -25.44 4.43 3.13
C ASN A 109 -24.25 5.39 3.18
N THR A 110 -24.43 6.62 2.72
CA THR A 110 -23.37 7.65 2.67
C THR A 110 -22.89 8.11 4.04
N ASN A 111 -23.57 7.73 5.12
CA ASN A 111 -23.19 7.99 6.51
C ASN A 111 -23.00 6.67 7.29
N ALA A 112 -22.47 5.61 6.64
CA ALA A 112 -22.26 4.34 7.32
C ALA A 112 -21.37 4.50 8.56
N GLU A 113 -21.72 3.74 9.60
CA GLU A 113 -20.94 3.68 10.83
C GLU A 113 -19.66 2.88 10.55
N ILE A 114 -18.49 3.48 10.84
CA ILE A 114 -17.21 2.78 10.80
C ILE A 114 -16.83 2.42 12.22
N ILE A 115 -16.85 1.14 12.56
CA ILE A 115 -16.45 0.60 13.87
C ILE A 115 -15.04 0.01 13.80
N THR A 116 -14.37 -0.04 14.94
CA THR A 116 -12.99 -0.55 15.05
C THR A 116 -12.94 -1.92 15.70
N GLY A 117 -12.00 -2.76 15.26
CA GLY A 117 -11.63 -3.97 15.98
C GLY A 117 -10.60 -3.72 17.09
N GLU A 118 -9.73 -4.70 17.29
CA GLU A 118 -8.66 -4.63 18.29
C GLU A 118 -7.69 -3.48 17.98
N SER A 119 -7.39 -2.67 18.99
CA SER A 119 -6.33 -1.66 18.90
C SER A 119 -4.95 -2.32 18.93
N THR A 120 -4.01 -1.77 18.19
CA THR A 120 -2.59 -2.11 18.35
C THR A 120 -2.08 -1.56 19.69
N PRO A 121 -0.96 -2.08 20.23
CA PRO A 121 -0.38 -1.54 21.47
C PRO A 121 0.27 -0.16 21.29
N TYR A 122 0.34 0.35 20.06
CA TYR A 122 1.01 1.60 19.73
C TYR A 122 0.08 2.81 19.87
N ILE A 123 0.65 3.93 20.31
CA ILE A 123 -0.04 5.21 20.42
C ILE A 123 0.83 6.26 19.74
N THR A 124 0.21 7.02 18.83
CA THR A 124 0.88 8.09 18.10
C THR A 124 0.49 9.46 18.67
N ASN A 125 1.46 10.36 18.77
CA ASN A 125 1.27 11.75 19.19
C ASN A 125 1.81 12.67 18.09
N PHE A 126 1.05 13.68 17.71
CA PHE A 126 1.39 14.61 16.63
C PHE A 126 1.75 15.97 17.24
N PHE A 127 3.03 16.32 17.20
CA PHE A 127 3.55 17.59 17.75
C PHE A 127 3.88 18.63 16.68
N LEU A 128 4.07 18.20 15.42
CA LEU A 128 4.50 19.05 14.29
C LEU A 128 3.44 19.20 13.19
N ASN A 129 2.21 18.81 13.47
CA ASN A 129 1.07 18.84 12.54
C ASN A 129 0.43 20.23 12.38
N GLY A 130 1.08 21.31 12.83
CA GLY A 130 0.53 22.68 12.74
C GLY A 130 -0.76 22.91 13.56
N ARG A 131 -1.20 21.94 14.37
CA ARG A 131 -2.32 22.03 15.31
C ARG A 131 -1.84 21.69 16.70
N GLU A 132 -2.31 22.40 17.71
CA GLU A 132 -1.85 22.13 19.08
C GLU A 132 -2.50 20.86 19.65
N ASP A 133 -1.65 20.01 20.23
CA ASP A 133 -1.99 18.96 21.21
C ASP A 133 -2.80 17.74 20.75
N ILE A 134 -2.54 17.20 19.55
CA ILE A 134 -3.12 15.91 19.14
C ILE A 134 -2.30 14.75 19.71
N ARG A 135 -2.80 14.15 20.79
CA ARG A 135 -2.15 13.02 21.50
C ARG A 135 -3.07 11.84 21.69
N GLY A 136 -2.48 10.68 21.93
CA GLY A 136 -3.27 9.48 22.23
C GLY A 136 -4.01 8.96 21.01
N VAL A 137 -3.46 9.14 19.81
CA VAL A 137 -4.07 8.62 18.59
C VAL A 137 -3.82 7.12 18.54
N ARG A 138 -4.90 6.36 18.37
CA ARG A 138 -4.86 4.90 18.32
C ARG A 138 -4.83 4.40 16.89
N THR A 139 -4.22 3.24 16.72
CA THR A 139 -4.22 2.47 15.49
C THR A 139 -4.93 1.14 15.75
N PHE A 140 -5.69 0.66 14.77
CA PHE A 140 -6.53 -0.53 14.88
C PHE A 140 -6.14 -1.57 13.82
N LYS A 141 -6.25 -2.85 14.16
CA LYS A 141 -5.96 -3.94 13.20
C LYS A 141 -7.01 -4.06 12.12
N THR A 142 -8.26 -3.69 12.43
CA THR A 142 -9.40 -3.76 11.52
C THR A 142 -10.34 -2.57 11.72
N ILE A 143 -11.02 -2.20 10.63
CA ILE A 143 -12.18 -1.30 10.64
C ILE A 143 -13.31 -1.94 9.84
N THR A 144 -14.56 -1.71 10.24
CA THR A 144 -15.73 -2.27 9.59
C THR A 144 -16.71 -1.17 9.26
N TYR A 145 -17.02 -1.05 7.97
CA TYR A 145 -18.17 -0.31 7.48
C TYR A 145 -19.41 -1.14 7.74
N LYS A 146 -20.18 -0.77 8.77
CA LYS A 146 -21.34 -1.54 9.22
C LYS A 146 -22.60 -1.11 8.48
N ASN A 147 -23.36 -2.06 7.96
CA ASN A 147 -24.56 -1.83 7.14
C ASN A 147 -24.31 -0.73 6.10
N ILE A 148 -23.19 -0.85 5.38
CA ILE A 148 -22.88 0.06 4.27
C ILE A 148 -23.89 -0.14 3.15
N TYR A 149 -24.33 -1.37 2.93
CA TYR A 149 -25.61 -1.66 2.27
C TYR A 149 -26.53 -2.39 3.25
N ASP A 150 -27.81 -2.51 2.90
CA ASP A 150 -28.79 -3.20 3.76
C ASP A 150 -28.35 -4.64 4.05
N ASN A 151 -28.02 -4.92 5.32
CA ASN A 151 -27.50 -6.19 5.82
C ASN A 151 -26.13 -6.58 5.28
N ILE A 152 -25.32 -5.63 4.81
CA ILE A 152 -23.97 -5.90 4.28
C ILE A 152 -22.95 -5.02 5.00
N ASP A 153 -21.91 -5.67 5.52
CA ASP A 153 -20.74 -5.02 6.08
C ASP A 153 -19.55 -5.13 5.11
N ILE A 154 -18.63 -4.17 5.15
CA ILE A 154 -17.30 -4.30 4.54
C ILE A 154 -16.25 -4.19 5.64
N VAL A 155 -15.45 -5.23 5.81
CA VAL A 155 -14.42 -5.34 6.84
C VAL A 155 -13.06 -5.16 6.21
N PHE A 156 -12.32 -4.14 6.60
CA PHE A 156 -10.94 -3.92 6.17
C PHE A 156 -9.95 -4.46 7.20
N TYR A 157 -8.89 -5.08 6.70
CA TYR A 157 -7.79 -5.62 7.48
C TYR A 157 -6.47 -5.08 6.96
N HIS A 158 -5.58 -4.78 7.88
CA HIS A 158 -4.18 -4.54 7.54
C HIS A 158 -3.44 -5.87 7.47
N ILE A 159 -2.72 -6.13 6.38
CA ILE A 159 -1.88 -7.32 6.16
C ILE A 159 -0.45 -6.93 5.77
N SER A 160 0.47 -7.89 5.84
CA SER A 160 1.83 -7.74 5.31
C SER A 160 1.74 -7.61 3.79
N GLY A 161 1.80 -6.39 3.26
CA GLY A 161 1.62 -6.11 1.83
C GLY A 161 0.49 -5.12 1.50
N GLY A 162 -0.26 -4.64 2.49
CA GLY A 162 -1.23 -3.56 2.31
C GLY A 162 -2.55 -3.80 3.03
N VAL A 163 -3.64 -3.40 2.37
CA VAL A 163 -5.00 -3.53 2.90
C VAL A 163 -5.73 -4.61 2.13
N LYS A 164 -6.41 -5.50 2.86
CA LYS A 164 -7.42 -6.40 2.29
C LYS A 164 -8.81 -6.04 2.82
N TYR A 165 -9.84 -6.53 2.16
CA TYR A 165 -11.21 -6.36 2.63
C TYR A 165 -12.05 -7.61 2.40
N ASP A 166 -13.00 -7.84 3.30
CA ASP A 166 -14.04 -8.85 3.15
C ASP A 166 -15.40 -8.14 3.01
N ILE A 167 -16.26 -8.63 2.12
CA ILE A 167 -17.66 -8.22 2.03
C ILE A 167 -18.50 -9.29 2.74
N VAL A 168 -19.20 -8.90 3.80
CA VAL A 168 -19.96 -9.82 4.65
C VAL A 168 -21.44 -9.54 4.46
N LEU A 169 -22.12 -10.47 3.78
CA LEU A 169 -23.56 -10.44 3.55
C LEU A 169 -24.25 -11.21 4.67
N HIS A 170 -25.09 -10.54 5.46
CA HIS A 170 -25.91 -11.14 6.50
C HIS A 170 -27.26 -11.61 5.95
N SER A 171 -28.07 -12.25 6.80
CA SER A 171 -29.38 -12.76 6.38
C SER A 171 -30.26 -11.64 5.81
N GLY A 172 -30.82 -11.86 4.62
CA GLY A 172 -31.63 -10.89 3.90
C GLY A 172 -30.84 -9.88 3.05
N ALA A 173 -29.51 -9.92 3.07
CA ALA A 173 -28.68 -9.16 2.15
C ALA A 173 -28.89 -9.61 0.70
N ARG A 174 -28.74 -8.68 -0.24
CA ARG A 174 -28.74 -8.98 -1.68
C ARG A 174 -27.38 -8.68 -2.27
N ILE A 175 -26.77 -9.68 -2.88
CA ILE A 175 -25.43 -9.53 -3.47
C ILE A 175 -25.40 -8.47 -4.58
N GLU A 176 -26.51 -8.26 -5.28
CA GLU A 176 -26.60 -7.27 -6.36
C GLU A 176 -26.61 -5.81 -5.86
N ASP A 177 -26.77 -5.58 -4.56
CA ASP A 177 -26.68 -4.25 -3.96
C ASP A 177 -25.22 -3.79 -3.85
N VAL A 178 -24.26 -4.71 -3.82
CA VAL A 178 -22.84 -4.38 -3.75
C VAL A 178 -22.36 -3.80 -5.08
N LYS A 179 -22.08 -2.49 -5.09
CA LYS A 179 -21.57 -1.76 -6.26
C LYS A 179 -20.37 -0.92 -5.87
N ILE A 180 -19.18 -1.36 -6.26
CA ILE A 180 -17.93 -0.66 -5.94
C ILE A 180 -17.46 0.08 -7.18
N ARG A 181 -17.43 1.41 -7.13
CA ARG A 181 -17.04 2.27 -8.24
C ARG A 181 -15.64 2.82 -8.02
N TYR A 182 -14.75 2.67 -9.00
CA TYR A 182 -13.40 3.22 -8.96
C TYR A 182 -13.32 4.46 -9.85
N ASN A 183 -13.27 5.64 -9.24
CA ASN A 183 -13.08 6.91 -9.92
C ASN A 183 -11.60 7.29 -9.92
N GLY A 184 -11.03 7.62 -11.08
CA GLY A 184 -9.60 7.94 -11.21
C GLY A 184 -8.71 6.74 -11.61
N ALA A 185 -9.30 5.56 -11.81
CA ALA A 185 -8.68 4.48 -12.56
C ALA A 185 -8.72 4.79 -14.07
N GLU A 186 -7.69 4.38 -14.79
CA GLU A 186 -7.58 4.50 -16.25
C GLU A 186 -8.41 3.42 -16.96
N GLU A 187 -8.42 2.22 -16.41
CA GLU A 187 -9.10 1.06 -16.99
C GLU A 187 -9.47 0.07 -15.89
N ILE A 188 -10.63 -0.59 -16.06
CA ILE A 188 -11.05 -1.72 -15.23
C ILE A 188 -11.53 -2.84 -16.15
N ASN A 189 -10.97 -4.03 -15.96
CA ASN A 189 -11.16 -5.14 -16.86
C ASN A 189 -11.09 -6.47 -16.11
N LEU A 190 -11.97 -7.38 -16.47
CA LEU A 190 -11.99 -8.74 -15.95
C LEU A 190 -11.22 -9.64 -16.92
N LYS A 191 -10.17 -10.30 -16.44
CA LYS A 191 -9.35 -11.24 -17.21
C LYS A 191 -9.00 -12.44 -16.34
N ASP A 192 -9.20 -13.65 -16.87
CA ASP A 192 -8.88 -14.90 -16.15
C ASP A 192 -9.52 -14.98 -14.74
N GLN A 193 -10.75 -14.47 -14.60
CA GLN A 193 -11.51 -14.31 -13.34
C GLN A 193 -10.93 -13.30 -12.34
N ALA A 194 -9.76 -12.73 -12.61
CA ALA A 194 -9.18 -11.64 -11.85
C ALA A 194 -9.61 -10.27 -12.38
N LEU A 195 -9.91 -9.36 -11.46
CA LEU A 195 -10.18 -7.96 -11.73
C LEU A 195 -8.85 -7.21 -11.81
N HIS A 196 -8.61 -6.55 -12.95
CA HIS A 196 -7.48 -5.66 -13.15
C HIS A 196 -7.97 -4.22 -13.07
N ILE A 197 -7.33 -3.43 -12.22
CA ILE A 197 -7.59 -2.00 -12.04
C ILE A 197 -6.31 -1.26 -12.38
N LYS A 198 -6.30 -0.66 -13.57
CA LYS A 198 -5.15 0.11 -14.05
C LYS A 198 -5.28 1.54 -13.58
N THR A 199 -4.21 2.06 -13.00
CA THR A 199 -4.02 3.46 -12.67
C THR A 199 -2.89 4.03 -13.55
N LEU A 200 -2.60 5.32 -13.45
CA LEU A 200 -1.53 5.99 -14.20
C LEU A 200 -0.14 5.46 -13.80
N TYR A 201 0.02 5.07 -12.53
CA TYR A 201 1.33 4.67 -11.99
C TYR A 201 1.40 3.21 -11.52
N LYS A 202 0.26 2.55 -11.32
CA LYS A 202 0.16 1.19 -10.75
C LYS A 202 -0.92 0.37 -11.43
N GLU A 203 -0.80 -0.95 -11.37
CA GLU A 203 -1.86 -1.88 -11.71
C GLU A 203 -2.16 -2.70 -10.45
N LEU A 204 -3.44 -2.78 -10.09
CA LEU A 204 -3.93 -3.60 -8.98
C LEU A 204 -4.66 -4.80 -9.57
N THR A 205 -4.38 -5.99 -9.03
CA THR A 205 -5.10 -7.20 -9.43
C THR A 205 -5.77 -7.82 -8.20
N GLU A 206 -7.10 -7.88 -8.25
CA GLU A 206 -7.93 -8.54 -7.25
C GLU A 206 -8.47 -9.85 -7.83
N ASP A 207 -8.46 -10.91 -7.05
CA ASP A 207 -9.10 -12.18 -7.40
C ASP A 207 -10.10 -12.53 -6.30
N ILE A 208 -11.05 -13.43 -6.58
CA ILE A 208 -11.93 -14.02 -5.55
C ILE A 208 -11.50 -15.48 -5.37
N PRO A 209 -10.35 -15.74 -4.71
CA PRO A 209 -9.93 -17.12 -4.51
C PRO A 209 -10.79 -17.83 -3.46
N LEU A 210 -11.51 -17.09 -2.61
CA LEU A 210 -12.30 -17.66 -1.53
C LEU A 210 -13.56 -16.83 -1.23
N ALA A 211 -14.73 -17.41 -1.53
CA ALA A 211 -15.99 -17.03 -0.92
C ALA A 211 -16.56 -18.23 -0.18
N PHE A 212 -17.29 -18.01 0.92
CA PHE A 212 -17.79 -19.10 1.78
C PHE A 212 -19.06 -18.73 2.54
N TYR A 213 -19.85 -19.74 2.87
CA TYR A 213 -21.11 -19.59 3.59
C TYR A 213 -20.95 -19.75 5.10
N ASP A 214 -21.75 -18.99 5.86
CA ASP A 214 -22.00 -19.21 7.29
C ASP A 214 -20.74 -19.23 8.16
N GLY A 215 -19.71 -18.44 7.78
CA GLY A 215 -18.45 -18.35 8.51
C GLY A 215 -17.53 -19.57 8.33
N ASP A 216 -17.94 -20.58 7.58
CA ASP A 216 -17.22 -21.85 7.42
C ASP A 216 -16.47 -21.88 6.09
N LYS A 217 -15.14 -21.68 6.14
CA LYS A 217 -14.26 -21.69 4.96
C LYS A 217 -14.25 -23.03 4.19
N SER A 218 -14.74 -24.11 4.78
CA SER A 218 -14.90 -25.40 4.08
C SER A 218 -16.15 -25.44 3.19
N ARG A 219 -17.12 -24.57 3.44
CA ARG A 219 -18.37 -24.43 2.67
C ARG A 219 -18.22 -23.32 1.63
N THR A 220 -17.44 -23.60 0.60
CA THR A 220 -17.15 -22.63 -0.45
C THR A 220 -18.40 -22.18 -1.21
N ALA A 221 -18.36 -20.93 -1.67
CA ALA A 221 -19.36 -20.29 -2.49
C ALA A 221 -18.75 -19.92 -3.84
N GLU A 222 -19.47 -20.16 -4.92
CA GLU A 222 -19.08 -19.68 -6.25
C GLU A 222 -19.62 -18.26 -6.42
N VAL A 223 -18.70 -17.30 -6.53
CA VAL A 223 -19.01 -15.87 -6.70
C VAL A 223 -18.23 -15.35 -7.90
N ASN A 224 -18.91 -14.61 -8.78
CA ASN A 224 -18.30 -14.04 -9.97
C ASN A 224 -18.40 -12.51 -9.95
N TYR A 225 -17.34 -11.84 -10.42
CA TYR A 225 -17.37 -10.41 -10.70
C TYR A 225 -18.35 -10.06 -11.83
N VAL A 226 -19.01 -8.92 -11.69
CA VAL A 226 -19.72 -8.23 -12.76
C VAL A 226 -19.09 -6.86 -12.94
N VAL A 227 -18.57 -6.57 -14.13
CA VAL A 227 -17.94 -5.28 -14.44
C VAL A 227 -18.84 -4.50 -15.39
N ASN A 228 -19.16 -3.25 -15.04
CA ASN A 228 -19.91 -2.31 -15.87
C ASN A 228 -19.23 -0.93 -15.83
N GLY A 229 -18.47 -0.63 -16.88
CA GLY A 229 -17.65 0.58 -16.93
C GLY A 229 -16.62 0.57 -15.80
N ASN A 230 -16.66 1.58 -14.93
CA ASN A 230 -15.78 1.71 -13.77
C ASN A 230 -16.38 1.17 -12.46
N THR A 231 -17.50 0.43 -12.55
CA THR A 231 -18.19 -0.13 -11.38
C THR A 231 -18.14 -1.65 -11.44
N ILE A 232 -17.77 -2.27 -10.32
CA ILE A 232 -17.84 -3.72 -10.12
C ILE A 232 -19.01 -4.08 -9.20
N GLY A 233 -19.50 -5.29 -9.35
CA GLY A 233 -20.41 -5.95 -8.43
C GLY A 233 -20.18 -7.45 -8.44
N PHE A 234 -21.07 -8.20 -7.79
CA PHE A 234 -20.91 -9.63 -7.59
C PHE A 234 -22.20 -10.39 -7.90
N THR A 235 -22.05 -11.65 -8.32
CA THR A 235 -23.17 -12.57 -8.54
C THR A 235 -22.84 -13.95 -7.99
N THR A 236 -23.87 -14.68 -7.56
CA THR A 236 -23.75 -16.08 -7.16
C THR A 236 -25.00 -16.84 -7.59
N ALA A 237 -24.88 -18.14 -7.82
CA ALA A 237 -26.00 -18.99 -8.24
C ALA A 237 -26.97 -19.31 -7.08
N LYS A 238 -26.53 -19.16 -5.82
CA LYS A 238 -27.28 -19.54 -4.63
C LYS A 238 -27.78 -18.32 -3.87
N SER A 239 -29.06 -18.32 -3.47
CA SER A 239 -29.68 -17.20 -2.75
C SER A 239 -30.18 -17.57 -1.34
N ASP A 240 -30.14 -18.85 -0.95
CA ASP A 240 -30.54 -19.35 0.36
C ASP A 240 -29.31 -19.59 1.26
N TYR A 241 -28.82 -18.51 1.89
CA TYR A 241 -27.76 -18.57 2.90
C TYR A 241 -28.08 -17.70 4.11
N THR A 242 -27.53 -18.05 5.28
CA THR A 242 -27.67 -17.21 6.48
C THR A 242 -26.64 -16.09 6.45
N SER A 243 -25.43 -16.40 5.97
CA SER A 243 -24.45 -15.39 5.58
C SER A 243 -23.55 -15.87 4.45
N LEU A 244 -23.00 -14.93 3.70
CA LEU A 244 -22.00 -15.13 2.65
C LEU A 244 -20.87 -14.15 2.88
N THR A 245 -19.64 -14.65 3.00
CA THR A 245 -18.43 -13.83 3.02
C THR A 245 -17.74 -13.96 1.68
N ILE A 246 -17.51 -12.82 1.03
CA ILE A 246 -16.67 -12.69 -0.16
C ILE A 246 -15.34 -12.10 0.33
N ASP A 247 -14.22 -12.79 0.12
CA ASP A 247 -12.88 -12.31 0.46
C ASP A 247 -12.12 -12.09 -0.87
N PRO A 248 -12.28 -10.90 -1.51
CA PRO A 248 -11.39 -10.50 -2.58
C PRO A 248 -9.98 -10.44 -2.03
N VAL A 249 -9.12 -11.32 -2.54
CA VAL A 249 -7.71 -11.29 -2.19
C VAL A 249 -7.02 -10.43 -3.22
N LEU A 250 -6.31 -9.41 -2.74
CA LEU A 250 -5.31 -8.72 -3.55
C LEU A 250 -4.21 -9.73 -3.89
N VAL A 251 -4.34 -10.40 -5.04
CA VAL A 251 -3.38 -11.40 -5.51
C VAL A 251 -2.06 -10.74 -5.86
N TRP A 252 -2.13 -9.49 -6.29
CA TRP A 252 -0.96 -8.69 -6.58
C TRP A 252 -1.27 -7.19 -6.47
N ALA A 253 -0.48 -6.49 -5.65
CA ALA A 253 -0.09 -5.11 -5.91
C ALA A 253 1.43 -5.10 -6.15
N THR A 254 1.94 -4.30 -7.10
CA THR A 254 3.38 -4.23 -7.40
C THR A 254 4.14 -3.72 -6.19
N PHE A 255 4.44 -4.65 -5.29
CA PHE A 255 5.05 -4.40 -4.01
C PHE A 255 5.87 -5.62 -3.62
N PHE A 256 7.16 -5.51 -3.88
CA PHE A 256 8.17 -6.48 -3.48
C PHE A 256 9.16 -5.73 -2.61
N GLU A 257 8.88 -5.64 -1.31
CA GLU A 257 9.75 -4.96 -0.34
C GLU A 257 9.91 -5.77 0.95
N THR A 258 10.82 -5.31 1.82
CA THR A 258 11.11 -5.94 3.12
C THR A 258 10.00 -5.68 4.13
N ALA A 259 9.77 -6.64 5.03
CA ALA A 259 8.76 -6.55 6.09
C ALA A 259 9.31 -6.07 7.45
N THR A 260 10.46 -5.38 7.51
CA THR A 260 11.08 -4.94 8.78
C THR A 260 11.52 -3.48 8.76
N SER A 261 11.40 -2.80 9.91
CA SER A 261 11.57 -1.35 10.11
C SER A 261 13.02 -0.82 10.01
N GLY A 262 13.81 -1.39 9.13
CA GLY A 262 15.22 -1.01 8.97
C GLY A 262 15.89 -1.55 7.71
N GLY A 263 15.14 -2.15 6.80
CA GLY A 263 15.61 -2.50 5.46
C GLY A 263 15.20 -1.41 4.48
N CYS A 264 16.05 -0.41 4.25
CA CYS A 264 15.86 0.45 3.08
C CYS A 264 16.33 -0.29 1.83
N ILE A 265 15.56 -0.14 0.75
CA ILE A 265 16.05 -0.39 -0.58
C ILE A 265 16.58 0.93 -1.10
N ASP A 266 17.88 1.01 -1.20
CA ASP A 266 18.54 1.99 -2.04
C ASP A 266 18.72 1.30 -3.41
N TYR A 267 18.22 1.90 -4.50
CA TYR A 267 18.49 1.51 -5.89
C TYR A 267 17.74 0.30 -6.49
N ASP A 268 16.40 0.29 -6.45
CA ASP A 268 15.60 -0.64 -7.26
C ASP A 268 15.81 -0.42 -8.77
N HIS A 269 16.32 -1.45 -9.43
CA HIS A 269 16.42 -1.50 -10.88
C HIS A 269 15.67 -2.73 -11.41
N ASN A 270 14.77 -2.45 -12.35
CA ASN A 270 13.89 -3.44 -12.93
C ASN A 270 14.18 -3.55 -14.43
N ILE A 271 14.41 -4.76 -14.93
CA ILE A 271 14.54 -5.04 -16.36
C ILE A 271 13.63 -6.19 -16.75
N ALA A 272 12.96 -6.07 -17.89
CA ALA A 272 12.19 -7.16 -18.47
C ALA A 272 12.93 -7.74 -19.69
N ASP A 273 12.92 -9.07 -19.84
CA ASP A 273 13.39 -9.71 -21.07
C ASP A 273 12.29 -9.75 -22.15
N ALA A 274 12.66 -10.19 -23.36
CA ALA A 274 11.74 -10.26 -24.49
C ALA A 274 10.59 -11.26 -24.29
N ASP A 275 10.76 -12.22 -23.36
CA ASP A 275 9.74 -13.21 -22.99
C ASP A 275 8.82 -12.69 -21.87
N GLY A 276 9.03 -11.45 -21.42
CA GLY A 276 8.22 -10.79 -20.40
C GLY A 276 8.55 -11.19 -18.97
N ASN A 277 9.66 -11.92 -18.74
CA ASN A 277 10.15 -12.18 -17.39
C ASN A 277 10.69 -10.89 -16.79
N LEU A 278 10.38 -10.64 -15.52
CA LEU A 278 10.83 -9.46 -14.79
C LEU A 278 12.01 -9.84 -13.90
N TYR A 279 13.10 -9.10 -14.00
CA TYR A 279 14.24 -9.19 -13.11
C TYR A 279 14.29 -7.91 -12.29
N ILE A 280 14.35 -8.08 -10.98
CA ILE A 280 14.49 -6.97 -10.04
C ILE A 280 15.78 -7.20 -9.26
N TYR A 281 16.49 -6.12 -9.01
CA TYR A 281 17.63 -6.11 -8.11
C TYR A 281 17.72 -4.78 -7.39
N GLY A 282 18.28 -4.81 -6.20
CA GLY A 282 18.44 -3.63 -5.36
C GLY A 282 19.38 -3.90 -4.20
N ARG A 283 19.73 -2.86 -3.47
CA ARG A 283 20.64 -2.95 -2.33
C ARG A 283 19.90 -3.36 -1.06
N CYS A 284 20.59 -4.14 -0.25
CA CYS A 284 20.21 -4.55 1.09
C CYS A 284 21.05 -3.79 2.10
N ASP A 285 20.49 -2.75 2.73
CA ASP A 285 21.25 -1.95 3.70
C ASP A 285 21.28 -2.53 5.12
N ASN A 286 20.78 -3.75 5.32
CA ASN A 286 20.70 -4.36 6.65
C ASN A 286 20.64 -5.89 6.61
N SER A 287 21.31 -6.55 7.56
CA SER A 287 21.20 -7.99 7.83
C SER A 287 19.82 -8.45 8.32
N ALA A 288 18.91 -7.53 8.64
CA ALA A 288 17.53 -7.81 9.04
C ALA A 288 16.54 -7.96 7.86
N ASN A 289 17.05 -7.96 6.62
CA ASN A 289 16.25 -8.11 5.42
C ASN A 289 15.74 -9.56 5.24
N ASN A 290 14.41 -9.73 5.21
CA ASN A 290 13.74 -11.03 5.04
C ASN A 290 13.03 -11.10 3.68
N TYR A 291 13.78 -11.04 2.57
CA TYR A 291 13.17 -11.21 1.25
C TYR A 291 12.68 -12.65 1.05
N PRO A 292 11.58 -12.86 0.31
CA PRO A 292 11.16 -14.19 -0.07
C PRO A 292 12.20 -14.78 -1.04
N LEU A 293 13.04 -15.69 -0.53
CA LEU A 293 14.05 -16.37 -1.32
C LEU A 293 13.49 -17.65 -1.92
N VAL A 294 13.86 -17.91 -3.18
CA VAL A 294 13.51 -19.13 -3.89
C VAL A 294 14.78 -19.63 -4.56
N ASN A 295 15.25 -20.81 -4.14
CA ASN A 295 16.51 -21.38 -4.62
C ASN A 295 16.47 -21.63 -6.14
N PRO A 296 17.30 -20.94 -6.95
CA PRO A 296 17.35 -21.14 -8.39
C PRO A 296 17.91 -22.51 -8.82
N GLY A 297 18.44 -23.30 -7.89
CA GLY A 297 19.23 -24.50 -8.17
C GLY A 297 20.68 -24.18 -8.53
N GLY A 298 21.57 -25.17 -8.41
CA GLY A 298 23.02 -24.98 -8.64
C GLY A 298 23.78 -24.46 -7.40
N SER A 299 24.96 -23.87 -7.59
CA SER A 299 25.87 -23.47 -6.51
C SER A 299 25.83 -21.98 -6.15
N ALA A 300 24.97 -21.19 -6.79
CA ALA A 300 24.94 -19.73 -6.69
C ALA A 300 23.73 -19.19 -5.91
N TYR A 301 23.38 -19.85 -4.80
CA TYR A 301 22.25 -19.46 -3.94
C TYR A 301 22.75 -19.01 -2.57
N GLN A 302 22.48 -17.76 -2.21
CA GLN A 302 22.79 -17.19 -0.90
C GLN A 302 21.50 -16.86 -0.14
N GLN A 303 21.48 -17.22 1.14
CA GLN A 303 20.32 -17.10 2.02
C GLN A 303 20.44 -15.99 3.08
N SER A 304 21.60 -15.35 3.12
CA SER A 304 21.91 -14.27 4.05
C SER A 304 22.59 -13.15 3.29
N ALA A 305 22.23 -11.93 3.65
CA ALA A 305 22.92 -10.70 3.28
C ALA A 305 23.42 -10.02 4.55
N THR A 306 24.55 -9.34 4.44
CA THR A 306 25.07 -8.36 5.38
C THR A 306 24.66 -6.95 4.93
N THR A 307 25.15 -5.93 5.63
CA THR A 307 24.98 -4.52 5.31
C THR A 307 25.64 -4.22 3.95
N ASN A 308 24.85 -3.70 3.00
CA ASN A 308 25.24 -3.26 1.64
C ASN A 308 25.35 -4.33 0.55
N ASP A 309 24.76 -5.51 0.74
CA ASP A 309 24.69 -6.56 -0.28
C ASP A 309 23.59 -6.30 -1.33
N ILE A 310 23.54 -7.09 -2.39
CA ILE A 310 22.53 -6.99 -3.45
C ILE A 310 21.49 -8.11 -3.25
N TYR A 311 20.21 -7.82 -3.45
CA TYR A 311 19.21 -8.86 -3.71
C TYR A 311 18.93 -8.94 -5.20
N LEU A 312 18.65 -10.14 -5.70
CA LEU A 312 18.22 -10.38 -7.07
C LEU A 312 17.02 -11.31 -7.04
N ALA A 313 15.98 -10.98 -7.80
CA ALA A 313 14.84 -11.85 -8.00
C ALA A 313 14.39 -11.87 -9.46
N LYS A 314 13.93 -13.04 -9.91
CA LYS A 314 13.31 -13.25 -11.20
C LYS A 314 11.86 -13.66 -11.01
N PHE A 315 10.99 -13.01 -11.76
CA PHE A 315 9.60 -13.40 -11.95
C PHE A 315 9.38 -13.83 -13.39
N ASN A 316 8.50 -14.81 -13.60
CA ASN A 316 8.10 -15.19 -14.95
C ASN A 316 7.15 -14.14 -15.57
N SER A 317 6.70 -14.37 -16.80
CA SER A 317 5.74 -13.50 -17.49
C SER A 317 4.37 -13.42 -16.80
N SER A 318 3.99 -14.47 -16.07
CA SER A 318 2.81 -14.50 -15.16
C SER A 318 3.11 -13.96 -13.76
N ARG A 319 4.34 -13.48 -13.55
CA ARG A 319 4.86 -12.79 -12.37
C ARG A 319 4.82 -13.60 -11.08
N THR A 320 4.91 -14.91 -11.25
CA THR A 320 5.32 -15.82 -10.19
C THR A 320 6.81 -15.67 -9.93
N LEU A 321 7.20 -15.59 -8.67
CA LEU A 321 8.61 -15.61 -8.28
C LEU A 321 9.23 -16.96 -8.67
N VAL A 322 10.19 -16.93 -9.59
CA VAL A 322 10.88 -18.12 -10.12
C VAL A 322 12.10 -18.44 -9.26
N TRP A 323 12.87 -17.42 -8.92
CA TRP A 323 13.98 -17.51 -7.98
C TRP A 323 14.26 -16.15 -7.35
N ALA A 324 14.86 -16.16 -6.17
CA ALA A 324 15.39 -14.97 -5.50
C ALA A 324 16.60 -15.38 -4.64
N THR A 325 17.65 -14.57 -4.69
CA THR A 325 18.91 -14.80 -3.97
C THR A 325 19.49 -13.48 -3.51
N TYR A 326 20.38 -13.55 -2.51
CA TYR A 326 21.32 -12.47 -2.26
C TYR A 326 22.59 -12.65 -3.10
N PHE A 327 23.31 -11.55 -3.28
CA PHE A 327 24.62 -11.47 -3.90
C PHE A 327 25.48 -10.49 -3.11
N GLY A 328 26.50 -11.01 -2.45
CA GLY A 328 27.41 -10.26 -1.60
C GLY A 328 28.36 -11.16 -0.83
N GLY A 329 29.10 -10.57 0.10
CA GLY A 329 30.08 -11.25 0.93
C GLY A 329 29.81 -11.03 2.43
N SER A 330 30.87 -11.13 3.24
CA SER A 330 30.78 -11.03 4.69
C SER A 330 31.15 -9.65 5.24
N ASP A 331 31.60 -8.73 4.38
CA ASP A 331 32.16 -7.45 4.76
C ASP A 331 31.27 -6.29 4.26
N ASP A 332 31.24 -5.18 5.01
CA ASP A 332 30.33 -4.05 4.77
C ASP A 332 30.50 -3.31 3.42
N LEU A 333 31.59 -3.56 2.67
CA LEU A 333 31.97 -2.79 1.47
C LEU A 333 32.70 -3.65 0.44
N ASP A 334 31.97 -4.52 -0.26
CA ASP A 334 32.55 -5.43 -1.26
C ASP A 334 32.71 -4.84 -2.67
N TRP A 335 32.47 -3.53 -2.86
CA TRP A 335 32.54 -2.87 -4.18
C TRP A 335 33.66 -1.83 -4.35
N ALA A 336 34.73 -1.90 -3.56
CA ALA A 336 35.90 -1.03 -3.74
C ALA A 336 36.73 -1.35 -5.00
#